data_AF-A0A8F1MA09-F1
#
_entry.id   AF-A0A8F1MA09-F1
#
_cell.length_a   1.000
_cell.length_b   1.000
_cell.length_c   1.000
_cell.angle_alpha   90.00
_cell.angle_beta   90.00
_cell.angle_gamma   90.00
#
_symmetry.space_group_name_H-M   'P 1'
#
loop_
_entity.id
_entity.type
_entity.pdbx_description
1 polymer ?
#
loop_
_entity_poly.entity_id
_entity_poly.type
_entity_poly.pdbx_seq_one_letter_code
_entity_poly.pdbx_strand_id
1 'polypeptide(L)'
;MKDTIKKSIKIVFSDRTVATLLIVNVVVAIVVSIFLGSSIKHSEAQVITRYTTYGDANFYRSHWSSLFSYFALAFMIVFGHSALSVKLISLEKRSLAIFLLWLTLGILAILAILAYSIIKIASIG
;
A
#
# COMPACT_ATOMS: atom_id res chain seq x y z
N MET A 1 22.98 7.75 16.79
CA MET A 1 22.14 7.32 15.64
C MET A 1 22.62 6.02 15.01
N LYS A 2 23.91 5.86 14.66
CA LYS A 2 24.43 4.62 14.07
C LYS A 2 24.22 3.38 14.96
N ASP A 3 24.38 3.52 16.27
CA ASP A 3 24.21 2.39 17.22
C ASP A 3 22.75 1.98 17.40
N THR A 4 21.83 2.95 17.37
CA THR A 4 20.38 2.71 17.42
C THR A 4 19.91 1.91 16.20
N ILE A 5 20.38 2.28 14.99
CA ILE A 5 20.04 1.56 13.74
C ILE A 5 20.59 0.14 13.77
N LYS A 6 21.86 -0.04 14.15
CA LYS A 6 22.47 -1.38 14.28
C LYS A 6 21.71 -2.26 15.29
N LYS A 7 21.29 -1.69 16.41
CA LYS A 7 20.50 -2.40 17.43
C LYS A 7 19.13 -2.83 16.86
N SER A 8 18.41 -1.95 16.18
CA SER A 8 17.12 -2.27 15.56
C SER A 8 17.24 -3.38 14.52
N ILE A 9 18.26 -3.33 13.66
CA ILE A 9 18.52 -4.38 12.67
C ILE A 9 18.78 -5.72 13.38
N LYS A 10 19.66 -5.73 14.39
CA LYS A 10 19.97 -6.94 15.15
C LYS A 10 18.71 -7.53 15.81
N ILE A 11 17.87 -6.69 16.40
CA ILE A 11 16.61 -7.11 17.04
C ILE A 11 15.68 -7.78 16.03
N VAL A 12 15.49 -7.16 14.85
CA VAL A 12 14.63 -7.71 13.79
C VAL A 12 15.15 -9.05 13.28
N PHE A 13 16.45 -9.16 12.97
CA PHE A 13 17.02 -10.41 12.46
C PHE A 13 17.15 -11.51 13.52
N SER A 14 17.08 -11.16 14.81
CA SER A 14 17.00 -12.16 15.89
C SER A 14 15.61 -12.82 15.94
N ASP A 15 14.56 -12.15 15.46
CA ASP A 15 13.20 -12.66 15.41
C ASP A 15 12.82 -13.08 13.99
N ARG A 16 12.97 -14.39 13.71
CA ARG A 16 12.68 -14.95 12.39
C ARG A 16 11.26 -14.65 11.92
N THR A 17 10.26 -14.68 12.81
CA THR A 17 8.86 -14.43 12.42
C THR A 17 8.66 -13.00 11.94
N VAL A 18 9.19 -12.02 12.68
CA VAL A 18 9.10 -10.61 12.31
C VAL A 18 9.87 -10.37 11.00
N ALA A 19 11.11 -10.86 10.91
CA ALA A 19 11.93 -10.70 9.72
C ALA A 19 11.22 -11.27 8.47
N THR A 20 10.66 -12.48 8.58
CA THR A 20 9.88 -13.09 7.50
C THR A 20 8.67 -12.23 7.13
N LEU A 21 7.89 -11.76 8.11
CA LEU A 21 6.71 -10.94 7.82
C LEU A 21 7.06 -9.59 7.19
N LEU A 22 8.16 -8.96 7.56
CA LEU A 22 8.66 -7.74 6.91
C LEU A 22 9.00 -8.01 5.44
N ILE A 23 9.75 -9.08 5.17
CA ILE A 23 10.11 -9.46 3.80
C ILE A 23 8.86 -9.78 2.99
N VAL A 24 7.92 -10.55 3.54
CA VAL A 24 6.65 -10.90 2.87
C VAL A 24 5.84 -9.63 2.55
N ASN A 25 5.73 -8.67 3.46
CA ASN A 25 5.03 -7.41 3.19
C ASN A 25 5.65 -6.63 2.04
N VAL A 26 6.99 -6.56 1.98
CA VAL A 26 7.71 -5.91 0.86
C VAL A 26 7.45 -6.64 -0.45
N VAL A 27 7.57 -7.97 -0.47
CA VAL A 27 7.33 -8.79 -1.67
C VAL A 27 5.89 -8.63 -2.16
N VAL A 28 4.91 -8.69 -1.25
CA VAL A 28 3.49 -8.52 -1.59
C VAL A 28 3.22 -7.12 -2.13
N ALA A 29 3.80 -6.07 -1.57
CA ALA A 29 3.65 -4.72 -2.12
C ALA A 29 4.25 -4.57 -3.53
N ILE A 30 5.37 -5.23 -3.81
CA ILE A 30 5.96 -5.28 -5.17
C ILE A 30 4.99 -5.99 -6.13
N VAL A 31 4.46 -7.15 -5.73
CA VAL A 31 3.51 -7.93 -6.55
C VAL A 31 2.24 -7.11 -6.82
N VAL A 32 1.65 -6.49 -5.79
CA VAL A 32 0.47 -5.61 -5.93
C VAL A 32 0.78 -4.44 -6.85
N SER A 33 1.95 -3.82 -6.72
CA SER A 33 2.36 -2.71 -7.57
C SER A 33 2.47 -3.13 -9.04
N ILE A 34 3.12 -4.26 -9.34
CA ILE A 34 3.23 -4.79 -10.70
C ILE A 34 1.84 -5.12 -11.27
N PHE A 35 0.98 -5.76 -10.46
CA PHE A 35 -0.39 -6.10 -10.84
C PHE A 35 -1.22 -4.85 -11.18
N LEU A 36 -1.20 -3.82 -10.33
CA LEU A 36 -1.94 -2.58 -10.59
C LEU A 36 -1.36 -1.83 -11.80
N GLY A 37 -0.03 -1.78 -11.94
CA GLY A 37 0.62 -1.09 -13.07
C GLY A 37 0.33 -1.71 -14.42
N SER A 38 0.35 -3.04 -14.50
CA SER A 38 -0.05 -3.75 -15.72
C SER A 38 -1.55 -3.61 -16.04
N SER A 39 -2.38 -3.21 -15.06
CA SER A 39 -3.81 -2.99 -15.26
C SER A 39 -4.16 -1.59 -15.76
N ILE A 40 -3.25 -0.60 -15.63
CA ILE A 40 -3.49 0.78 -16.05
C ILE A 40 -3.38 0.88 -17.56
N LYS A 41 -4.46 1.30 -18.23
CA LYS A 41 -4.42 1.68 -19.64
C LYS A 41 -4.01 3.14 -19.77
N HIS A 42 -2.99 3.39 -20.58
CA HIS A 42 -2.61 4.73 -21.00
C HIS A 42 -3.63 5.22 -22.04
N SER A 43 -4.69 5.88 -21.57
CA SER A 43 -5.71 6.48 -22.43
C SER A 43 -5.83 7.96 -22.12
N GLU A 44 -5.78 8.78 -23.16
CA GLU A 44 -6.11 10.21 -23.09
C GLU A 44 -7.63 10.43 -22.98
N ALA A 45 -8.44 9.39 -23.21
CA ALA A 45 -9.89 9.43 -23.02
C ALA A 45 -10.21 9.46 -21.52
N GLN A 46 -10.83 10.55 -21.08
CA GLN A 46 -11.21 10.76 -19.69
C GLN A 46 -12.59 10.15 -19.44
N VAL A 47 -12.66 9.09 -18.61
CA VAL A 47 -13.92 8.44 -18.26
C VAL A 47 -14.80 9.42 -17.47
N ILE A 48 -16.03 9.62 -17.94
CA ILE A 48 -17.00 10.53 -17.35
C ILE A 48 -17.62 9.86 -16.11
N THR A 49 -17.11 10.16 -14.91
CA THR A 49 -17.77 9.76 -13.64
C THR A 49 -18.77 10.83 -13.20
N ARG A 50 -20.03 10.45 -13.00
CA ARG A 50 -21.14 11.34 -12.60
C ARG A 50 -21.46 11.16 -11.11
N TYR A 51 -21.23 12.19 -10.30
CA TYR A 51 -21.77 12.28 -8.95
C TYR A 51 -22.85 13.36 -8.94
N THR A 52 -24.07 13.01 -8.51
CA THR A 52 -25.19 13.95 -8.43
C THR A 52 -25.47 14.32 -6.98
N THR A 53 -25.27 15.58 -6.63
CA THR A 53 -25.90 16.19 -5.46
C THR A 53 -26.60 17.44 -5.98
N TYR A 54 -27.94 17.45 -5.96
CA TYR A 54 -28.77 18.62 -6.34
C TYR A 54 -28.69 19.13 -7.78
N GLY A 55 -28.36 18.29 -8.77
CA GLY A 55 -28.58 18.61 -10.20
C GLY A 55 -27.41 19.25 -10.94
N ASP A 56 -26.36 19.70 -10.25
CA ASP A 56 -25.12 20.14 -10.90
C ASP A 56 -24.16 18.96 -11.13
N ALA A 57 -23.78 18.75 -12.39
CA ALA A 57 -22.84 17.71 -12.80
C ALA A 57 -21.41 18.22 -12.66
N ASN A 58 -20.73 17.85 -11.58
CA ASN A 58 -19.29 18.04 -11.47
C ASN A 58 -18.56 16.85 -12.12
N PHE A 59 -17.94 17.10 -13.28
CA PHE A 59 -17.11 16.12 -13.98
C PHE A 59 -15.71 16.10 -13.36
N TYR A 60 -15.44 15.16 -12.44
CA TYR A 60 -14.08 14.91 -11.99
C TYR A 60 -13.35 14.08 -13.05
N ARG A 61 -12.42 14.74 -13.76
CA ARG A 61 -11.52 14.11 -14.74
C ARG A 61 -10.14 14.01 -14.11
N SER A 62 -9.75 12.83 -13.63
CA SER A 62 -8.35 12.60 -13.27
C SER A 62 -7.66 11.85 -14.40
N HIS A 63 -6.44 12.29 -14.72
CA HIS A 63 -5.63 11.67 -15.75
C HIS A 63 -5.23 10.26 -15.31
N TRP A 64 -4.99 9.34 -16.25
CA TRP A 64 -4.54 7.97 -15.96
C TRP A 64 -3.31 7.94 -15.06
N SER A 65 -2.46 8.97 -15.12
CA SER A 65 -1.28 9.13 -14.26
C SER A 65 -1.63 9.28 -12.77
N SER A 66 -2.83 9.76 -12.42
CA SER A 66 -3.31 9.81 -11.04
C SER A 66 -3.47 8.43 -10.40
N LEU A 67 -3.66 7.38 -11.21
CA LEU A 67 -3.75 6.00 -10.74
C LEU A 67 -2.41 5.49 -10.17
N PHE A 68 -1.29 6.15 -10.48
CA PHE A 68 -0.01 5.86 -9.83
C PHE A 68 0.01 6.23 -8.33
N SER A 69 -0.93 7.04 -7.86
CA SER A 69 -1.05 7.36 -6.42
C SER A 69 -1.28 6.11 -5.56
N TYR A 70 -1.89 5.05 -6.10
CA TYR A 70 -2.06 3.78 -5.38
C TYR A 70 -0.73 3.09 -5.05
N PHE A 71 0.30 3.29 -5.86
CA PHE A 71 1.65 2.77 -5.62
C PHE A 71 2.32 3.52 -4.47
N ALA A 72 2.19 4.85 -4.49
CA ALA A 72 2.67 5.69 -3.39
C ALA A 72 1.98 5.30 -2.08
N LEU A 73 0.65 5.07 -2.12
CA LEU A 73 -0.10 4.61 -0.95
C LEU A 73 0.38 3.23 -0.46
N ALA A 74 0.53 2.24 -1.34
CA ALA A 74 1.05 0.91 -0.98
C ALA A 74 2.44 1.01 -0.32
N PHE A 75 3.33 1.83 -0.89
CA PHE A 75 4.66 2.08 -0.35
C PHE A 75 4.60 2.74 1.04
N MET A 76 3.78 3.79 1.20
CA MET A 76 3.61 4.47 2.48
C MET A 76 3.08 3.53 3.56
N ILE A 77 2.12 2.67 3.23
CA ILE A 77 1.55 1.68 4.15
C ILE A 77 2.63 0.70 4.61
N VAL A 78 3.35 0.06 3.67
CA VAL A 78 4.38 -0.93 4.02
C VAL A 78 5.53 -0.30 4.78
N PHE A 79 6.05 0.83 4.29
CA PHE A 79 7.17 1.50 4.95
C PHE A 79 6.80 2.02 6.34
N GLY A 80 5.65 2.69 6.45
CA GLY A 80 5.14 3.24 7.70
C GLY A 80 4.87 2.16 8.75
N HIS A 81 4.14 1.10 8.38
CA HIS A 81 3.85 0.00 9.30
C HIS A 81 5.09 -0.83 9.63
N SER A 82 6.03 -1.00 8.71
CA SER A 82 7.31 -1.67 8.99
C SER A 82 8.13 -0.88 10.01
N ALA A 83 8.29 0.42 9.80
CA ALA A 83 9.01 1.29 10.74
C ALA A 83 8.35 1.31 12.12
N LEU A 84 7.02 1.40 12.17
CA LEU A 84 6.26 1.34 13.41
C LEU A 84 6.40 -0.03 14.10
N SER A 85 6.38 -1.12 13.35
CA SER A 85 6.57 -2.48 13.88
C SER A 85 7.95 -2.66 14.49
N VAL A 86 9.01 -2.19 13.81
CA VAL A 86 10.38 -2.21 14.35
C VAL A 86 10.46 -1.41 15.66
N LYS A 87 9.81 -0.24 15.71
CA LYS A 87 9.72 0.55 16.94
C LYS A 87 8.98 -0.18 18.05
N LEU A 88 7.86 -0.84 17.75
CA LEU A 88 7.11 -1.63 18.74
C LEU A 88 7.93 -2.79 19.32
N ILE A 89 8.75 -3.46 18.51
CA ILE A 89 9.64 -4.53 19.00
C ILE A 89 10.72 -3.96 19.93
N SER A 90 11.26 -2.77 19.62
CA SER A 90 12.20 -2.10 20.52
C SER A 90 11.60 -1.70 21.87
N LEU A 91 10.26 -1.60 21.94
CA LEU A 91 9.47 -1.36 23.15
C LEU A 91 8.95 -2.66 23.79
N GLU A 92 9.48 -3.82 23.38
CA GLU A 92 9.07 -5.15 23.84
C GLU A 92 7.58 -5.49 23.56
N LYS A 93 6.92 -4.75 22.66
CA LYS A 93 5.53 -4.98 22.24
C LYS A 93 5.45 -5.88 21.00
N ARG A 94 6.07 -7.06 21.08
CA ARG A 94 6.20 -8.00 19.95
C ARG A 94 4.85 -8.41 19.34
N SER A 95 3.86 -8.74 20.17
CA SER A 95 2.54 -9.17 19.69
C SER A 95 1.85 -8.10 18.84
N LEU A 96 1.93 -6.84 19.26
CA LEU A 96 1.38 -5.70 18.50
C LEU A 96 2.13 -5.48 17.19
N ALA A 97 3.45 -5.64 17.18
CA ALA A 97 4.24 -5.54 15.96
C ALA A 97 3.83 -6.62 14.94
N ILE A 98 3.70 -7.88 15.37
CA ILE A 98 3.26 -8.98 14.50
C ILE A 98 1.84 -8.77 14.01
N PHE A 99 0.93 -8.35 14.88
CA PHE A 99 -0.44 -7.99 14.50
C PHE A 99 -0.46 -6.92 13.41
N LEU A 100 0.32 -5.85 13.58
CA LEU A 100 0.41 -4.76 12.61
C LEU A 100 0.95 -5.24 11.25
N LEU A 101 1.94 -6.14 11.24
CA LEU A 101 2.47 -6.71 10.00
C LEU A 101 1.45 -7.61 9.28
N TRP A 102 0.63 -8.37 10.01
CA TRP A 102 -0.48 -9.13 9.42
C TRP A 102 -1.60 -8.22 8.92
N LEU A 103 -1.96 -7.20 9.70
CA LEU A 103 -2.94 -6.19 9.30
C LEU A 103 -2.51 -5.50 8.00
N THR A 104 -1.21 -5.24 7.84
CA THR A 104 -0.65 -4.63 6.63
C THR A 104 -0.93 -5.48 5.39
N LEU A 105 -0.80 -6.81 5.48
CA LEU A 105 -1.16 -7.71 4.37
C LEU A 105 -2.65 -7.63 4.03
N GLY A 106 -3.52 -7.58 5.04
CA GLY A 106 -4.96 -7.39 4.84
C GLY A 106 -5.29 -6.07 4.16
N ILE A 107 -4.65 -4.98 4.58
CA ILE A 107 -4.82 -3.65 3.98
C ILE A 107 -4.32 -3.65 2.52
N LEU A 108 -3.18 -4.27 2.23
CA LEU A 108 -2.67 -4.39 0.86
C LEU A 108 -3.63 -5.18 -0.06
N ALA A 109 -4.25 -6.25 0.45
CA ALA A 109 -5.26 -6.99 -0.29
C ALA A 109 -6.50 -6.14 -0.60
N ILE A 110 -7.02 -5.41 0.40
CA ILE A 110 -8.15 -4.49 0.23
C ILE A 110 -7.78 -3.39 -0.77
N LEU A 111 -6.60 -2.79 -0.64
CA LEU A 111 -6.08 -1.79 -1.56
C LEU A 111 -6.04 -2.32 -3.00
N ALA A 112 -5.51 -3.54 -3.21
CA ALA A 112 -5.43 -4.15 -4.53
C ALA A 112 -6.83 -4.35 -5.16
N ILE A 113 -7.80 -4.85 -4.39
CA ILE A 113 -9.18 -5.07 -4.87
C ILE A 113 -9.86 -3.75 -5.26
N LEU A 114 -9.77 -2.74 -4.38
CA LEU A 114 -10.40 -1.45 -4.60
C LEU A 114 -9.72 -0.68 -5.74
N ALA A 115 -8.39 -0.60 -5.74
CA ALA A 115 -7.64 0.07 -6.79
C ALA A 115 -7.87 -0.59 -8.15
N TYR A 116 -7.87 -1.92 -8.23
CA TYR A 116 -8.17 -2.64 -9.47
C TYR A 116 -9.58 -2.32 -9.98
N SER A 117 -10.58 -2.29 -9.10
CA SER A 117 -11.96 -1.95 -9.48
C SER A 117 -12.05 -0.54 -10.07
N ILE A 118 -11.36 0.43 -9.47
CA ILE A 118 -11.30 1.82 -9.94
C ILE A 118 -10.56 1.91 -11.29
N ILE A 119 -9.38 1.28 -11.41
CA ILE A 119 -8.59 1.25 -12.65
C ILE A 119 -9.42 0.63 -13.78
N LYS A 120 -10.13 -0.45 -13.51
CA LYS A 120 -10.98 -1.12 -14.51
C LYS A 120 -12.09 -0.19 -15.00
N ILE A 121 -12.79 0.50 -14.10
CA ILE A 121 -13.82 1.49 -14.48
C ILE A 121 -13.20 2.63 -15.30
N ALA A 122 -12.05 3.14 -14.87
CA ALA A 122 -11.29 4.17 -15.58
C ALA A 122 -10.75 3.71 -16.95
N SER A 123 -10.83 2.42 -17.29
CA SER A 123 -10.36 1.87 -18.57
C SER A 123 -11.47 1.59 -19.59
N ILE A 124 -12.74 1.79 -19.22
CA ILE A 124 -13.92 1.50 -20.03
C ILE A 124 -14.41 2.73 -20.82
N GLY A 125 -13.95 3.94 -20.48
CA GLY A 125 -14.27 5.16 -21.23
C GLY A 125 -13.20 5.59 -22.22
#